data_AF-A0A7V8XVV2-F1
#
_entry.id   AF-A0A7V8XVV2-F1
#
_cell.length_a   1.000
_cell.length_b   1.000
_cell.length_c   1.000
_cell.angle_alpha   90.00
_cell.angle_beta   90.00
_cell.angle_gamma   90.00
#
_symmetry.space_group_name_H-M   'P 1'
#
loop_
_entity.id
_entity.type
_entity.pdbx_description
1 polymer ?
#
loop_
_entity_poly.entity_id
_entity_poly.type
_entity_poly.pdbx_seq_one_letter_code
_entity_poly.pdbx_strand_id
1 'polypeptide(L)' 'MADEGDDVPDRAKRFAGRLSREGLLTADADGRQVRQSLDDLNQRLRYVLGEYDETPESMPLPYELAAA' A
#
# COMPACT_ATOMS: atom_id res chain seq x y z
N MET A 1 14.05 -24.82 8.08
CA MET A 1 13.31 -23.70 8.69
C MET A 1 13.74 -22.47 7.94
N ALA A 2 12.90 -22.00 7.01
CA ALA A 2 13.20 -20.77 6.26
C ALA A 2 12.93 -19.59 7.19
N ASP A 3 13.91 -18.71 7.27
CA ASP A 3 13.87 -17.47 8.01
C ASP A 3 12.84 -16.53 7.36
N GLU A 4 11.60 -16.55 7.89
CA GLU A 4 10.45 -15.83 7.33
C GLU A 4 10.59 -14.29 7.43
N GLY A 5 11.61 -13.79 8.12
CA GLY A 5 11.83 -12.37 8.38
C GLY A 5 12.49 -11.58 7.25
N ASP A 6 13.37 -12.19 6.45
CA ASP A 6 14.24 -11.47 5.52
C ASP A 6 13.63 -11.27 4.11
N ASP A 7 12.55 -11.99 3.77
CA ASP A 7 11.92 -11.96 2.44
C ASP A 7 10.84 -10.87 2.24
N VAL A 8 10.39 -10.23 3.32
CA VAL A 8 9.28 -9.25 3.29
C VAL A 8 9.68 -7.93 2.59
N PRO A 9 10.85 -7.33 2.89
CA PRO A 9 11.29 -6.10 2.23
C PRO A 9 11.44 -6.28 0.71
N ASP A 10 11.95 -7.44 0.30
CA ASP A 10 12.18 -7.81 -1.09
C ASP A 10 10.89 -8.04 -1.88
N ARG A 11 9.85 -8.58 -1.22
CA ARG A 11 8.53 -8.76 -1.82
C ARG A 11 7.81 -7.42 -1.98
N ALA A 12 7.88 -6.54 -0.99
CA ALA A 12 7.30 -5.20 -1.06
C ALA A 12 7.93 -4.38 -2.21
N LYS A 13 9.26 -4.42 -2.34
CA LYS A 13 9.99 -3.75 -3.43
C LYS A 13 9.62 -4.29 -4.82
N ARG A 14 9.50 -5.62 -4.95
CA ARG A 14 9.05 -6.26 -6.21
C ARG A 14 7.63 -5.87 -6.58
N PHE A 15 6.74 -5.80 -5.59
CA PHE A 15 5.35 -5.38 -5.80
C PHE A 15 5.24 -3.91 -6.20
N ALA A 16 5.97 -3.02 -5.51
CA ALA A 16 6.09 -1.61 -5.88
C ALA A 16 6.56 -1.43 -7.33
N GLY A 17 7.63 -2.13 -7.71
CA GLY A 17 8.17 -2.08 -9.07
C GLY A 17 7.20 -2.57 -10.15
N ARG A 18 6.25 -3.45 -9.83
CA ARG A 18 5.18 -3.85 -10.76
C ARG A 18 4.14 -2.74 -10.90
N LEU A 19 3.68 -2.17 -9.78
CA LEU A 19 2.71 -1.08 -9.80
C LEU A 19 3.23 0.15 -10.55
N SER A 20 4.51 0.50 -10.39
CA SER A 20 5.10 1.61 -11.14
C SER A 20 5.18 1.34 -12.65
N ARG A 21 5.41 0.09 -13.07
CA ARG A 21 5.41 -0.28 -14.50
C ARG A 21 4.04 -0.16 -15.15
N GLU A 22 2.99 -0.44 -14.38
CA GLU A 22 1.60 -0.26 -14.83
C GLU A 22 1.10 1.19 -14.68
N GLY A 23 1.97 2.13 -14.24
CA GLY A 23 1.62 3.54 -14.05
C GLY A 23 0.74 3.82 -12.83
N LEU A 24 0.60 2.84 -11.93
CA LEU A 24 -0.23 2.93 -10.73
C LEU A 24 0.49 3.59 -9.54
N LEU A 25 1.82 3.61 -9.57
CA LEU A 25 2.67 4.32 -8.62
C LEU A 25 3.75 5.10 -9.36
N THR A 26 4.30 6.13 -8.71
CA THR A 26 5.51 6.80 -9.20
C THR A 26 6.69 5.82 -9.18
N ALA A 27 7.66 6.01 -10.09
CA ALA A 27 8.83 5.12 -10.20
C ALA A 27 9.68 5.10 -8.92
N ASP A 28 9.65 6.19 -8.15
CA ASP A 28 10.39 6.37 -6.91
C ASP A 28 9.53 6.14 -5.66
N ALA A 29 8.40 5.43 -5.82
CA ALA A 29 7.51 5.17 -4.70
C ALA A 29 8.20 4.30 -3.63
N ASP A 30 8.33 4.83 -2.42
CA ASP A 30 8.87 4.09 -1.29
C ASP A 30 7.82 3.11 -0.70
N GLY A 31 8.25 2.21 0.19
CA GLY A 31 7.36 1.23 0.79
C GLY A 31 6.18 1.85 1.55
N ARG A 32 6.35 3.06 2.10
CA ARG A 32 5.27 3.78 2.80
C ARG A 32 4.23 4.28 1.82
N GLN A 33 4.65 4.82 0.67
CA GLN A 33 3.75 5.28 -0.39
C GLN A 33 2.96 4.12 -0.98
N VAL A 34 3.59 2.96 -1.19
CA VAL A 34 2.89 1.74 -1.63
C VAL A 34 1.81 1.34 -0.62
N ARG A 35 2.14 1.29 0.67
CA ARG A 35 1.17 0.95 1.72
C ARG A 35 0.03 1.96 1.79
N GLN A 36 0.33 3.25 1.69
CA GLN A 36 -0.69 4.30 1.67
C GLN A 36 -1.65 4.11 0.50
N SER A 37 -1.13 3.88 -0.71
CA SER A 37 -1.98 3.69 -1.89
C SER A 37 -2.85 2.43 -1.81
N LEU A 38 -2.35 1.36 -1.18
CA LEU A 38 -3.15 0.16 -0.92
C LEU A 38 -4.25 0.40 0.11
N ASP A 39 -3.95 1.14 1.18
CA ASP A 39 -4.96 1.52 2.18
C ASP A 39 -6.05 2.39 1.55
N ASP A 40 -5.66 3.44 0.81
CA ASP A 40 -6.59 4.31 0.09
C ASP A 40 -7.49 3.52 -0.88
N LEU A 41 -6.93 2.54 -1.60
CA LEU A 41 -7.70 1.66 -2.49
C LEU A 41 -8.70 0.81 -1.69
N ASN A 42 -8.27 0.22 -0.58
CA ASN A 42 -9.14 -0.57 0.28
C ASN A 42 -10.31 0.27 0.84
N GLN A 43 -10.04 1.51 1.28
CA GLN A 43 -11.08 2.42 1.74
C GLN A 43 -12.08 2.77 0.63
N ARG A 44 -11.60 3.01 -0.59
CA ARG A 44 -12.47 3.24 -1.76
C ARG A 44 -13.33 2.03 -2.11
N LEU A 45 -12.80 0.81 -2.00
CA LEU A 45 -13.57 -0.41 -2.23
C LEU A 45 -14.71 -0.53 -1.21
N ARG A 46 -14.43 -0.29 0.08
CA ARG A 46 -15.45 -0.28 1.14
C ARG A 46 -16.55 0.75 0.88
N TYR A 47 -16.18 1.95 0.43
CA TYR A 47 -17.15 2.97 0.01
C TYR A 47 -18.03 2.48 -1.15
N VAL A 48 -17.44 1.90 -2.21
CA VAL A 48 -18.20 1.36 -3.35
C VAL A 48 -19.15 0.24 -2.93
N LEU A 49 -18.81 -0.52 -1.88
CA LEU A 49 -19.65 -1.55 -1.28
C LEU A 49 -20.75 -0.99 -0.35
N GLY A 50 -20.77 0.32 -0.11
CA GLY A 50 -21.76 0.98 0.74
C GLY A 50 -21.47 0.90 2.25
N GLU A 51 -20.23 0.59 2.65
CA GLU A 51 -19.84 0.64 4.07
C GLU A 51 -19.73 2.07 4.62
N TYR A 52 -19.58 3.06 3.72
CA TYR A 52 -19.52 4.48 4.04
C TYR A 52 -20.54 5.25 3.19
N ASP A 53 -21.19 6.24 3.80
CA ASP A 53 -22.13 7.14 3.10
C ASP A 53 -21.41 8.14 2.19
N GLU A 54 -20.15 8.46 2.50
CA GLU A 54 -19.33 9.43 1.78
C GLU A 54 -17.96 8.82 1.43
N THR A 55 -17.29 9.40 0.43
CA THR A 55 -15.97 8.92 0.01
C THR A 55 -14.93 9.19 1.11
N PRO A 56 -14.23 8.17 1.61
CA PRO A 56 -13.26 8.35 2.69
C PRO A 56 -12.07 9.20 2.23
N GLU A 57 -11.66 10.14 3.08
CA GLU A 57 -10.44 10.91 2.88
C GLU A 57 -9.20 10.01 3.02
N SER A 58 -8.16 10.31 2.26
CA SER A 58 -6.87 9.61 2.41
C SER A 58 -6.24 10.01 3.74
N MET A 59 -6.16 9.05 4.66
CA MET A 59 -5.60 9.24 5.99
C MET A 59 -4.15 8.74 6.01
N PRO A 60 -3.16 9.58 6.37
CA PRO A 60 -1.77 9.16 6.41
C PRO A 60 -1.57 7.95 7.34
N LEU A 61 -0.92 6.91 6.83
CA LEU A 61 -0.59 5.76 7.65
C LEU A 61 0.30 6.17 8.85
N PRO A 62 0.03 5.66 10.06
CA PRO A 62 0.89 5.82 11.23
C PRO A 62 2.35 5.50 10.90
N TYR A 63 3.28 6.32 11.39
CA TYR A 63 4.71 6.18 11.10
C TYR A 63 5.27 4.78 11.44
N GLU A 64 4.72 4.12 12.44
CA GLU A 64 5.18 2.79 12.87
C GLU A 64 4.82 1.66 11.90
N LEU A 65 3.79 1.85 11.07
CA LEU A 65 3.42 0.88 10.03
C LEU A 65 4.28 1.00 8.76
N ALA A 66 5.15 2.01 8.67
CA ALA A 66 6.01 2.24 7.51
C ALA A 66 7.34 1.46 7.55
N ALA A 67 7.72 0.89 8.71
CA ALA A 67 9.06 0.32 8.95
C ALA A 67 9.13 -1.21 9.06
N ALA A 68 7.99 -1.91 9.14
CA ALA A 68 7.91 -3.37 8.97
C ALA A 68 8.04 -3.77 7.50
#